data_AF-A0A522KXG9-F1
#
_entry.id   AF-A0A522KXG9-F1
#
_cell.length_a   1.000
_cell.length_b   1.000
_cell.length_c   1.000
_cell.angle_alpha   90.00
_cell.angle_beta   90.00
_cell.angle_gamma   90.00
#
_symmetry.space_group_name_H-M   'P 1'
#
loop_
_entity.id
_entity.type
_entity.pdbx_description
1 polymer ?
#
loop_
_entity_poly.entity_id
_entity_poly.type
_entity_poly.pdbx_seq_one_letter_code
_entity_poly.pdbx_strand_id
1 'polypeptide(L)'
;MTPTTPARVILPPEKFDRYAWDVARGIADIDRSKLKPAQFVDAVQHAVLSAIQVAAEPIRPAITIRCAEIQLNAPGLALTDAECEVLRGIAERMRRVEEARRAEVATC
;
A
#
# COMPACT_ATOMS: atom_id res chain seq x y z
N MET A 1 -4.08 21.05 -23.31
CA MET A 1 -4.23 21.35 -21.87
C MET A 1 -4.04 20.04 -21.12
N THR A 2 -2.85 19.79 -20.59
CA THR A 2 -2.58 18.60 -19.77
C THR A 2 -3.20 18.78 -18.38
N PRO A 3 -4.02 17.83 -17.89
CA PRO A 3 -4.57 17.94 -16.55
C PRO A 3 -3.44 17.71 -15.54
N THR A 4 -3.07 18.77 -14.82
CA THR A 4 -2.15 18.67 -13.69
C THR A 4 -2.85 17.86 -12.60
N THR A 5 -2.60 16.55 -12.56
CA THR A 5 -3.03 15.71 -11.44
C THR A 5 -2.41 16.30 -10.17
N PRO A 6 -3.21 16.65 -9.13
CA PRO A 6 -2.64 17.15 -7.90
C PRO A 6 -1.68 16.09 -7.35
N ALA A 7 -0.45 16.50 -7.03
CA ALA A 7 0.54 15.64 -6.41
C ALA A 7 -0.08 15.07 -5.11
N ARG A 8 -0.49 13.80 -5.16
CA ARG A 8 -1.07 13.11 -4.00
C ARG A 8 0.02 12.96 -2.94
N VAL A 9 -0.27 13.49 -1.76
CA VAL A 9 0.68 13.62 -0.65
C VAL A 9 0.91 12.24 -0.05
N ILE A 10 2.03 11.62 -0.40
CA ILE A 10 2.46 10.37 0.24
C ILE A 10 2.85 10.68 1.68
N LEU A 11 2.11 10.16 2.66
CA LEU A 11 2.49 10.23 4.07
C LEU A 11 3.60 9.19 4.33
N PRO A 12 4.79 9.62 4.80
CA PRO A 12 5.81 8.71 5.31
C PRO A 12 5.27 7.84 6.47
N PRO A 13 5.83 6.64 6.71
CA PRO A 13 5.36 5.72 7.76
C PRO A 13 5.22 6.38 9.14
N GLU A 14 6.17 7.22 9.53
CA GLU A 14 6.15 7.94 10.81
C GLU A 14 5.00 8.96 10.91
N LYS A 15 4.51 9.47 9.77
CA LYS A 15 3.34 10.35 9.72
C LYS A 15 2.04 9.56 9.68
N PHE A 16 2.05 8.34 9.13
CA PHE A 16 0.92 7.43 9.17
C PHE A 16 0.64 6.95 10.61
N ASP A 17 1.67 6.57 11.36
CA ASP A 17 1.52 6.16 12.76
C ASP A 17 0.92 7.29 13.61
N ARG A 18 1.40 8.53 13.40
CA ARG A 18 0.87 9.71 14.08
C ARG A 18 -0.59 9.98 13.69
N TYR A 19 -0.92 9.85 12.40
CA TYR A 19 -2.29 9.98 11.91
C TYR A 19 -3.22 8.91 12.49
N ALA A 20 -2.77 7.64 12.58
CA ALA A 20 -3.53 6.56 13.18
C ALA A 20 -3.79 6.81 14.68
N TRP A 21 -2.78 7.34 15.40
CA TRP A 21 -2.93 7.77 16.79
C TRP A 21 -3.94 8.91 16.96
N ASP A 22 -3.92 9.91 16.07
CA ASP A 22 -4.86 11.04 16.10
C ASP A 22 -6.31 10.57 15.81
N VAL A 23 -6.49 9.64 14.87
CA VAL A 23 -7.80 9.02 14.58
C VAL A 23 -8.31 8.21 15.77
N ALA A 24 -7.46 7.38 16.38
CA ALA A 24 -7.82 6.58 17.55
C ALA A 24 -8.23 7.47 18.73
N ARG A 25 -7.51 8.57 18.95
CA ARG A 25 -7.85 9.57 19.96
C ARG A 25 -9.18 10.26 19.66
N GLY A 26 -9.40 10.65 18.41
CA GLY A 26 -10.67 11.23 17.97
C GLY A 26 -11.87 10.31 18.21
N ILE A 27 -11.71 9.00 18.00
CA ILE A 27 -12.75 7.99 18.31
C ILE A 27 -12.96 7.84 19.82
N ALA A 28 -11.88 7.83 20.60
CA ALA A 28 -11.94 7.71 22.06
C ALA A 28 -12.59 8.93 22.73
N ASP A 29 -12.41 10.11 22.15
CA ASP A 29 -13.01 11.38 22.62
C ASP A 29 -14.50 11.51 22.25
N ILE A 30 -15.06 10.56 21.49
CA ILE A 30 -16.50 10.54 21.18
C ILE A 30 -17.29 10.25 22.46
N ASP A 31 -17.98 11.28 22.95
CA ASP A 31 -18.91 11.17 24.07
C ASP A 31 -20.15 10.35 23.69
N ARG A 32 -20.10 9.05 23.97
CA ARG A 32 -21.17 8.09 23.71
C ARG A 32 -22.49 8.46 24.37
N SER A 33 -22.48 9.25 25.45
CA SER A 33 -23.71 9.65 26.15
C SER A 33 -24.57 10.63 25.33
N LYS A 34 -23.96 11.29 24.33
CA LYS A 34 -24.62 12.30 23.48
C LYS A 34 -25.11 11.76 22.15
N LEU A 35 -24.88 10.47 21.86
CA LEU A 35 -25.17 9.87 20.56
C LEU A 35 -26.13 8.69 20.70
N LYS A 36 -27.05 8.56 19.73
CA LYS A 36 -27.77 7.30 19.55
C LYS A 36 -26.80 6.22 19.06
N PRO A 37 -27.04 4.94 19.37
CA PRO A 37 -26.15 3.85 18.96
C PRO A 37 -25.79 3.84 17.47
N ALA A 38 -26.77 4.13 16.59
CA ALA A 38 -26.54 4.21 15.15
C ALA A 38 -25.58 5.35 14.75
N GLN A 39 -25.67 6.52 15.39
CA GLN A 39 -24.81 7.67 15.10
C GLN A 39 -23.37 7.43 15.56
N PHE A 40 -23.20 6.70 16.67
CA PHE A 40 -21.88 6.28 17.12
C PHE A 40 -21.24 5.30 16.13
N VAL A 41 -22.01 4.31 15.65
CA VAL A 41 -21.54 3.35 14.64
C VAL A 41 -21.13 4.06 13.36
N ASP A 42 -21.94 5.00 12.85
CA ASP A 42 -21.61 5.79 11.65
C ASP A 42 -20.31 6.60 11.84
N ALA A 43 -20.15 7.27 12.98
CA ALA A 43 -18.95 8.06 13.27
C ALA A 43 -17.67 7.20 13.31
N VAL A 44 -17.75 6.01 13.93
CA VAL A 44 -16.64 5.05 13.96
C VAL A 44 -16.37 4.49 12.56
N GLN A 45 -17.40 4.10 11.82
CA GLN A 45 -17.25 3.59 10.46
C GLN A 45 -16.63 4.63 9.53
N HIS A 46 -17.05 5.89 9.61
CA HIS A 46 -16.48 6.97 8.83
C HIS A 46 -14.99 7.19 9.15
N ALA A 47 -14.62 7.16 10.44
CA ALA A 47 -13.23 7.31 10.87
C ALA A 47 -12.35 6.15 10.37
N VAL A 48 -12.83 4.92 10.47
CA VAL A 48 -12.13 3.72 9.97
C VAL A 48 -12.00 3.74 8.45
N LEU A 49 -13.06 4.06 7.71
CA LEU A 49 -13.01 4.14 6.24
C LEU A 49 -12.09 5.27 5.76
N SER A 50 -12.06 6.41 6.45
CA SER A 50 -11.13 7.50 6.16
C SER A 50 -9.69 7.07 6.40
N ALA A 51 -9.42 6.34 7.48
CA ALA A 51 -8.10 5.79 7.75
C ALA A 51 -7.68 4.73 6.72
N ILE A 52 -8.61 3.88 6.28
CA ILE A 52 -8.39 2.92 5.20
C ILE A 52 -8.12 3.64 3.88
N GLN A 53 -8.78 4.76 3.56
CA GLN A 53 -8.47 5.53 2.35
C GLN A 53 -7.06 6.12 2.37
N VAL A 54 -6.59 6.58 3.53
CA VAL A 54 -5.21 7.05 3.71
C VAL A 54 -4.22 5.88 3.63
N ALA A 55 -4.57 4.71 4.17
CA ALA A 55 -3.73 3.50 4.10
C ALA A 55 -3.72 2.83 2.71
N ALA A 56 -4.83 2.95 1.96
CA ALA A 56 -5.03 2.43 0.62
C ALA A 56 -4.56 3.39 -0.47
N GLU A 57 -4.06 4.57 -0.07
CA GLU A 57 -3.25 5.41 -0.94
C GLU A 57 -2.11 4.52 -1.47
N PRO A 58 -1.87 4.47 -2.79
CA PRO A 58 -0.95 3.51 -3.34
C PRO A 58 0.44 3.84 -2.83
N ILE A 59 0.87 3.14 -1.78
CA ILE A 59 2.27 3.00 -1.43
C ILE A 59 2.87 2.46 -2.72
N ARG A 60 3.54 3.32 -3.49
CA ARG A 60 4.31 2.87 -4.65
C ARG A 60 5.25 1.84 -4.04
N PRO A 61 5.10 0.55 -4.38
CA PRO A 61 5.86 -0.48 -3.69
C PRO A 61 7.33 -0.13 -3.87
N ALA A 62 8.06 -0.11 -2.75
CA ALA A 62 9.45 0.33 -2.74
C ALA A 62 10.29 -0.46 -3.78
N ILE A 63 9.84 -1.69 -4.07
CA ILE A 63 10.39 -2.61 -5.05
C ILE A 63 9.23 -3.16 -5.89
N THR A 64 9.31 -3.04 -7.22
CA THR A 64 8.44 -3.73 -8.16
C THR A 64 9.22 -4.83 -8.86
N ILE A 65 8.69 -6.05 -8.92
CA ILE A 65 9.29 -7.17 -9.68
C ILE A 65 8.40 -7.50 -10.88
N ARG A 66 8.97 -7.50 -12.08
CA ARG A 66 8.29 -7.90 -13.33
C ARG A 66 9.15 -8.91 -14.08
N CYS A 67 8.79 -10.19 -14.03
CA CYS A 67 9.38 -11.28 -14.82
C CYS A 67 10.87 -11.10 -15.21
N ALA A 68 11.75 -11.20 -14.22
CA ALA A 68 13.21 -10.97 -14.30
C ALA A 68 13.72 -9.51 -14.18
N GLU A 69 12.84 -8.53 -14.12
CA GLU A 69 13.21 -7.13 -13.84
C GLU A 69 12.85 -6.75 -12.39
N ILE A 70 13.80 -6.12 -11.69
CA ILE A 70 13.60 -5.56 -10.36
C ILE A 70 13.75 -4.04 -10.50
N GLN A 71 12.69 -3.30 -10.17
CA GLN A 71 12.67 -1.85 -10.19
C GLN A 71 12.56 -1.30 -8.78
N LEU A 72 13.54 -0.49 -8.37
CA LEU A 72 13.52 0.23 -7.10
C LEU A 72 12.80 1.56 -7.31
N ASN A 73 11.67 1.76 -6.65
CA ASN A 73 10.84 2.95 -6.82
C ASN A 73 10.99 3.96 -5.67
N ALA A 74 11.67 3.57 -4.58
CA ALA A 74 11.94 4.41 -3.44
C ALA A 74 13.32 5.09 -3.56
N PRO A 75 13.40 6.42 -3.56
CA PRO A 75 14.68 7.13 -3.60
C PRO A 75 15.48 6.84 -2.33
N GLY A 76 16.76 6.48 -2.48
CA GLY A 76 17.65 6.16 -1.36
C GLY A 76 17.54 4.74 -0.81
N LEU A 77 16.72 3.87 -1.42
CA LEU A 77 16.66 2.46 -1.07
C LEU A 77 17.94 1.75 -1.52
N ALA A 78 18.83 1.45 -0.57
CA ALA A 78 19.98 0.58 -0.76
C ALA A 78 19.64 -0.82 -0.26
N LEU A 79 19.70 -1.80 -1.15
CA LEU A 79 19.52 -3.19 -0.81
C LEU A 79 20.87 -3.82 -0.46
N THR A 80 20.87 -4.69 0.53
CA THR A 80 22.02 -5.55 0.83
C THR A 80 22.17 -6.63 -0.24
N ASP A 81 23.37 -7.23 -0.34
CA ASP A 81 23.63 -8.31 -1.29
C ASP A 81 22.67 -9.50 -1.09
N ALA A 82 22.38 -9.84 0.17
CA ALA A 82 21.44 -10.90 0.52
C ALA A 82 20.01 -10.60 0.03
N GLU A 83 19.53 -9.37 0.22
CA GLU A 83 18.21 -8.96 -0.28
C GLU A 83 18.15 -8.98 -1.81
N CYS A 84 19.24 -8.56 -2.48
CA CYS A 84 19.33 -8.62 -3.93
C CYS A 84 19.28 -10.06 -4.47
N GLU A 85 19.94 -11.01 -3.80
CA GLU A 85 19.89 -12.44 -4.17
C GLU A 85 18.48 -13.02 -4.01
N VAL A 86 17.81 -12.72 -2.89
CA VAL A 86 16.43 -13.16 -2.66
C VAL A 86 15.49 -12.61 -3.73
N LEU A 87 15.59 -11.33 -4.07
CA LEU A 87 14.74 -10.71 -5.09
C LEU A 87 15.03 -11.27 -6.49
N ARG A 88 16.30 -11.53 -6.83
CA ARG A 88 16.67 -12.23 -8.08
C ARG A 88 16.04 -13.62 -8.14
N GLY A 89 16.10 -14.39 -7.06
CA GLY A 89 15.47 -15.72 -6.99
C GLY A 89 13.95 -15.68 -7.11
N ILE A 90 13.28 -14.63 -6.61
CA ILE A 90 11.84 -14.41 -6.83
C ILE A 90 11.57 -14.07 -8.30
N ALA A 91 12.33 -13.15 -8.89
CA ALA A 91 12.16 -12.70 -10.27
C ALA A 91 12.35 -13.86 -11.27
N GLU A 92 13.34 -14.73 -11.05
CA GLU A 92 13.56 -15.94 -11.84
C GLU A 92 12.42 -16.95 -11.72
N ARG A 93 11.89 -17.17 -10.52
CA ARG A 93 10.73 -18.06 -10.31
C ARG A 93 9.50 -17.55 -11.05
N MET A 94 9.24 -16.24 -10.98
CA MET A 94 8.13 -15.61 -11.73
C MET A 94 8.31 -15.78 -13.24
N ARG A 95 9.55 -15.61 -13.75
CA ARG A 95 9.86 -15.84 -15.16
C ARG A 95 9.57 -17.28 -15.58
N ARG A 96 9.99 -18.28 -14.81
CA ARG A 96 9.73 -19.70 -15.12
C ARG A 96 8.24 -20.04 -15.13
N VAL A 97 7.48 -19.47 -14.19
CA VAL A 97 6.02 -19.64 -14.13
C VAL A 97 5.34 -19.03 -15.36
N GLU A 98 5.77 -17.84 -15.77
CA GLU A 98 5.23 -17.17 -16.97
C GLU A 98 5.64 -17.89 -18.27
N GLU A 99 6.88 -18.39 -18.37
CA GLU A 99 7.33 -19.23 -19.48
C GLU A 99 6.50 -20.53 -19.60
N ALA A 100 6.25 -21.21 -18.48
CA ALA A 100 5.40 -22.40 -18.45
C ALA A 100 3.97 -22.09 -18.90
N ARG A 101 3.39 -21.00 -18.39
CA ARG A 101 2.04 -20.54 -18.77
C ARG A 101 1.95 -20.20 -20.26
N ARG A 102 2.98 -19.59 -20.85
CA ARG A 102 3.02 -19.30 -22.29
C ARG A 102 3.14 -20.56 -23.14
N ALA A 103 3.91 -21.55 -22.69
CA ALA A 103 4.04 -22.82 -23.38
C ALA A 103 2.69 -23.57 -23.42
N GLU A 104 1.91 -23.54 -22.34
CA GLU A 104 0.57 -24.15 -22.29
C GLU A 104 -0.44 -23.48 -23.24
N VAL A 105 -0.37 -22.15 -23.37
CA VAL A 105 -1.26 -21.39 -24.27
C VAL A 105 -0.89 -21.58 -25.75
N ALA A 106 0.39 -21.82 -26.06
CA ALA A 106 0.85 -22.03 -27.44
C ALA A 106 0.50 -23.41 -28.02
N THR A 107 0.07 -24.36 -27.18
CA THR A 107 -0.33 -25.72 -27.57
C THR A 107 -1.81 -25.88 -27.94
N CYS A 108 -2.58 -24.78 -28.05
CA CYS A 108 -3.98 -24.77 -28.51
C CYS A 108 -4.12 -24.31 -29.96
#